data_AF-A0AAV0J8D4-F1
#
_entry.id   AF-A0AAV0J8D4-F1
#
_cell.length_a   1.000
_cell.length_b   1.000
_cell.length_c   1.000
_cell.angle_alpha   90.00
_cell.angle_beta   90.00
_cell.angle_gamma   90.00
#
_symmetry.space_group_name_H-M   'P 1'
#
loop_
_entity.id
_entity.type
_entity.pdbx_description
1 polymer ?
#
loop_
_entity_poly.entity_id
_entity_poly.type
_entity_poly.pdbx_seq_one_letter_code
_entity_poly.pdbx_strand_id
1 'polypeptide(L)'
;MRSVVPATSSSSWSEGIVAAGGGAAAAASAGAAVPPPLPTSVISTLVHYASRSNESFHMTHPELKSISDVLRKCSHPCNFLVFGLTHETLLWKALNYHGRTVVVEENRYYAAYFEELHPDIDVFDVQYTSRAGEMDELLASARELARQECRPVQNLLFSECRLAINDLPNHMYDVDWDVILVDGPRGEGAEAPGRMMSIFTAGVLARSKKVGGKTHVFVHDYYRDVEQICGDEFLCGENLVEAINGMLAHFVVERMEKDSFQFCREQNGTAAAAAAAARSGL
;
A
#
# COMPACT_ATOMS: atom_id res chain seq x y z
N MET A 1 16.70 28.77 27.35
CA MET A 1 17.14 28.82 28.76
C MET A 1 16.53 27.64 29.49
N ARG A 2 17.32 26.61 29.78
CA ARG A 2 16.86 25.40 30.50
C ARG A 2 16.82 25.73 31.99
N SER A 3 15.64 25.67 32.60
CA SER A 3 15.48 25.81 34.05
C SER A 3 15.50 24.43 34.70
N VAL A 4 16.47 24.23 35.57
CA VAL A 4 16.68 23.07 36.43
C VAL A 4 15.87 23.30 37.71
N VAL A 5 15.01 22.36 38.09
CA VAL A 5 14.32 22.36 39.39
C VAL A 5 14.99 21.32 40.29
N PRO A 6 15.45 21.67 41.51
CA PRO A 6 16.13 20.74 42.40
C PRO A 6 15.14 19.95 43.27
N ALA A 7 15.57 18.74 43.65
CA ALA A 7 14.86 17.84 44.55
C ALA A 7 15.26 18.06 46.03
N THR A 8 14.26 18.12 46.91
CA THR A 8 14.30 17.94 48.37
C THR A 8 12.88 17.49 48.78
N SER A 9 12.58 16.63 49.74
CA SER A 9 13.27 16.19 50.95
C SER A 9 12.67 14.88 51.45
N SER A 10 13.48 14.14 52.19
CA SER A 10 13.18 12.96 53.01
C SER A 10 12.11 13.17 54.08
N SER A 11 11.31 12.12 54.34
CA SER A 11 10.72 11.88 55.67
C SER A 11 10.78 10.39 56.00
N SER A 12 11.44 10.10 57.11
CA SER A 12 11.63 8.80 57.73
C SER A 12 10.36 8.25 58.37
N TRP A 13 10.08 6.97 58.17
CA TRP A 13 9.30 6.16 59.10
C TRP A 13 9.98 4.79 59.22
N SER A 14 10.39 4.46 60.43
CA SER A 14 10.87 3.14 60.85
C SER A 14 9.81 2.53 61.77
N GLU A 15 9.38 1.30 61.46
CA GLU A 15 9.33 0.13 62.37
C GLU A 15 8.33 -0.92 61.86
N GLY A 16 8.69 -2.19 62.02
CA GLY A 16 7.78 -3.32 61.89
C GLY A 16 8.26 -4.45 60.98
N ILE A 17 9.29 -5.19 61.39
CA ILE A 17 9.59 -6.52 60.80
C ILE A 17 8.53 -7.50 61.32
N VAL A 18 7.69 -8.01 60.42
CA VAL A 18 6.88 -9.21 60.66
C VAL A 18 7.14 -10.18 59.52
N ALA A 19 7.83 -11.27 59.83
CA ALA A 19 8.03 -12.38 58.91
C ALA A 19 6.73 -13.20 58.81
N ALA A 20 6.16 -13.28 57.62
CA ALA A 20 5.14 -14.25 57.26
C ALA A 20 5.53 -14.86 55.90
N GLY A 21 5.90 -16.14 55.93
CA GLY A 21 6.15 -16.92 54.73
C GLY A 21 4.85 -17.32 54.03
N GLY A 22 4.97 -17.66 52.75
CA GLY A 22 3.97 -18.42 52.02
C GLY A 22 3.58 -17.83 50.67
N GLY A 23 3.97 -18.53 49.61
CA GLY A 23 3.32 -18.47 48.31
C GLY A 23 3.99 -17.58 47.26
N ALA A 24 4.93 -18.16 46.51
CA ALA A 24 5.22 -17.66 45.17
C ALA A 24 3.97 -17.85 44.30
N ALA A 25 3.12 -16.82 44.23
CA ALA A 25 2.08 -16.76 43.23
C ALA A 25 2.76 -16.60 41.88
N ALA A 26 2.80 -17.68 41.10
CA ALA A 26 3.12 -17.61 39.69
C ALA A 26 2.09 -16.66 39.05
N ALA A 27 2.52 -15.44 38.74
CA ALA A 27 1.76 -14.55 37.89
C ALA A 27 1.69 -15.23 36.51
N ALA A 28 0.59 -15.95 36.27
CA ALA A 28 0.24 -16.37 34.94
C ALA A 28 0.17 -15.09 34.09
N SER A 29 1.13 -14.92 33.20
CA SER A 29 1.05 -13.92 32.14
C SER A 29 -0.17 -14.28 31.32
N ALA A 30 -1.31 -13.68 31.64
CA ALA A 30 -2.46 -13.67 30.75
C ALA A 30 -1.94 -13.08 29.45
N GLY A 31 -1.72 -13.93 28.45
CA GLY A 31 -1.38 -13.48 27.10
C GLY A 31 -2.41 -12.43 26.73
N ALA A 32 -1.97 -11.22 26.38
CA ALA A 32 -2.85 -10.14 26.00
C ALA A 32 -3.83 -10.69 24.95
N ALA A 33 -5.10 -10.78 25.30
CA ALA A 33 -6.11 -11.28 24.39
C ALA A 33 -6.08 -10.38 23.15
N VAL A 34 -5.95 -10.99 21.97
CA VAL A 34 -6.00 -10.24 20.72
C VAL A 34 -7.36 -9.52 20.70
N PRO A 35 -7.37 -8.18 20.65
CA PRO A 35 -8.61 -7.43 20.63
C PRO A 35 -9.49 -7.87 19.44
N PRO A 36 -10.83 -7.90 19.61
CA PRO A 36 -11.72 -8.44 18.60
C PRO A 36 -11.69 -7.58 17.32
N PRO A 37 -11.92 -8.17 16.13
CA PRO A 37 -12.05 -7.42 14.90
C PRO A 37 -13.25 -6.45 14.97
N LEU A 38 -13.24 -5.42 14.13
CA LEU A 38 -14.37 -4.50 14.03
C LEU A 38 -15.67 -5.25 13.65
N PRO A 39 -16.80 -4.94 14.31
CA PRO A 39 -18.08 -5.53 13.93
C PRO A 39 -18.45 -5.22 12.47
N THR A 40 -19.00 -6.20 11.75
CA THR A 40 -19.43 -6.01 10.36
C THR A 40 -20.41 -4.85 10.19
N SER A 41 -21.27 -4.59 11.18
CA SER A 41 -22.17 -3.43 11.15
C SER A 41 -21.41 -2.11 11.10
N VAL A 42 -20.34 -1.96 11.89
CA VAL A 42 -19.49 -0.77 11.91
C VAL A 42 -18.80 -0.60 10.55
N ILE A 43 -18.19 -1.68 10.03
CA ILE A 43 -17.54 -1.66 8.71
C ILE A 43 -18.53 -1.23 7.61
N SER A 44 -19.70 -1.87 7.54
CA SER A 44 -20.74 -1.54 6.56
C SER A 44 -21.24 -0.10 6.70
N THR A 45 -21.38 0.41 7.92
CA THR A 45 -21.75 1.80 8.17
C THR A 45 -20.68 2.78 7.68
N LEU A 46 -19.40 2.53 7.98
CA LEU A 46 -18.29 3.37 7.52
C LEU A 46 -18.22 3.42 5.99
N VAL A 47 -18.28 2.25 5.34
CA VAL A 47 -18.29 2.16 3.87
C VAL A 47 -19.53 2.85 3.27
N HIS A 48 -20.70 2.70 3.89
CA HIS A 48 -21.93 3.36 3.43
C HIS A 48 -21.78 4.89 3.43
N TYR A 49 -21.36 5.49 4.55
CA TYR A 49 -21.26 6.95 4.64
C TYR A 49 -20.11 7.50 3.80
N ALA A 50 -18.96 6.82 3.75
CA ALA A 50 -17.85 7.24 2.89
C ALA A 50 -18.23 7.24 1.40
N SER A 51 -18.98 6.23 0.94
CA SER A 51 -19.46 6.16 -0.45
C SER A 51 -20.48 7.22 -0.86
N ARG A 52 -20.93 8.05 0.09
CA ARG A 52 -21.90 9.13 -0.14
C ARG A 52 -21.28 10.51 0.03
N SER A 53 -19.96 10.60 -0.04
CA SER A 53 -19.25 11.88 -0.03
C SER A 53 -19.71 12.79 -1.16
N ASN A 54 -19.65 14.10 -0.95
CA ASN A 54 -19.86 15.11 -1.98
C ASN A 54 -18.54 15.55 -2.64
N GLU A 55 -17.41 14.96 -2.23
CA GLU A 55 -16.11 15.22 -2.85
C GLU A 55 -16.12 14.81 -4.33
N SER A 56 -15.44 15.59 -5.18
CA SER A 56 -15.46 15.36 -6.64
C SER A 56 -14.68 14.10 -7.06
N PHE A 57 -13.72 13.70 -6.23
CA PHE A 57 -12.89 12.52 -6.45
C PHE A 57 -13.06 11.61 -5.24
N HIS A 58 -13.93 10.60 -5.37
CA HIS A 58 -14.19 9.62 -4.34
C HIS A 58 -14.43 8.24 -4.97
N MET A 59 -14.17 7.18 -4.23
CA MET A 59 -14.53 5.83 -4.67
C MET A 59 -16.03 5.56 -4.46
N THR A 60 -16.65 4.83 -5.40
CA THR A 60 -18.04 4.40 -5.26
C THR A 60 -18.20 3.28 -4.23
N HIS A 61 -19.44 3.00 -3.84
CA HIS A 61 -19.73 1.95 -2.86
C HIS A 61 -19.16 0.56 -3.25
N PRO A 62 -19.31 0.07 -4.50
CA PRO A 62 -18.70 -1.19 -4.91
C PRO A 62 -17.17 -1.22 -4.78
N GLU A 63 -16.50 -0.10 -5.09
CA GLU A 63 -15.04 0.02 -5.02
C GLU A 63 -14.55 -0.02 -3.58
N LEU A 64 -15.12 0.82 -2.72
CA LEU A 64 -14.82 0.82 -1.29
C LEU A 64 -15.08 -0.55 -0.65
N LYS A 65 -16.16 -1.21 -1.06
CA LYS A 65 -16.53 -2.53 -0.53
C LYS A 65 -15.50 -3.59 -0.90
N SER A 66 -14.97 -3.59 -2.12
CA SER A 66 -13.96 -4.57 -2.54
C SER A 66 -12.68 -4.48 -1.69
N ILE A 67 -12.15 -3.26 -1.50
CA ILE A 67 -10.97 -3.02 -0.65
C ILE A 67 -11.28 -3.39 0.81
N SER A 68 -12.45 -2.97 1.32
CA SER A 68 -12.89 -3.30 2.68
C SER A 68 -13.00 -4.81 2.93
N ASP A 69 -13.48 -5.57 1.95
CA ASP A 69 -13.61 -7.02 2.07
C ASP A 69 -12.25 -7.73 2.12
N VAL A 70 -11.23 -7.18 1.44
CA VAL A 70 -9.85 -7.67 1.55
C VAL A 70 -9.26 -7.33 2.92
N LEU A 71 -9.35 -6.08 3.36
CA LEU A 71 -8.83 -5.66 4.67
C LEU A 71 -9.43 -6.48 5.82
N ARG A 72 -10.75 -6.73 5.79
CA ARG A 72 -11.45 -7.53 6.79
C ARG A 72 -10.98 -8.99 6.87
N LYS A 73 -10.54 -9.56 5.75
CA LYS A 73 -10.06 -10.96 5.66
C LYS A 73 -8.54 -11.06 5.82
N CYS A 74 -7.84 -9.94 5.88
CA CYS A 74 -6.40 -9.90 6.00
C CYS A 74 -5.94 -10.46 7.36
N SER A 75 -4.80 -11.14 7.36
CA SER A 75 -4.18 -11.61 8.60
C SER A 75 -3.67 -10.42 9.40
N HIS A 76 -3.77 -10.48 10.73
CA HIS A 76 -3.38 -9.35 11.58
C HIS A 76 -1.98 -9.57 12.19
N PRO A 77 -1.14 -8.53 12.25
CA PRO A 77 -1.37 -7.18 11.70
C PRO A 77 -1.30 -7.18 10.16
N CYS A 78 -2.23 -6.48 9.51
CA CYS A 78 -2.24 -6.33 8.06
C CYS A 78 -1.46 -5.07 7.65
N ASN A 79 -0.44 -5.24 6.81
CA ASN A 79 0.34 -4.12 6.29
C ASN A 79 -0.34 -3.56 5.03
N PHE A 80 -0.87 -2.34 5.11
CA PHE A 80 -1.56 -1.64 4.04
C PHE A 80 -0.78 -0.39 3.61
N LEU A 81 -0.30 -0.39 2.36
CA LEU A 81 0.32 0.78 1.74
C LEU A 81 -0.67 1.47 0.81
N VAL A 82 -0.78 2.78 0.89
CA VAL A 82 -1.60 3.60 0.00
C VAL A 82 -0.72 4.64 -0.68
N PHE A 83 -0.68 4.63 -2.01
CA PHE A 83 -0.16 5.76 -2.79
C PHE A 83 -1.34 6.70 -3.06
N GLY A 84 -1.20 7.98 -2.74
CA GLY A 84 -2.21 9.02 -2.84
C GLY A 84 -2.94 9.27 -1.52
N LEU A 85 -2.91 10.52 -1.05
CA LEU A 85 -3.73 10.98 0.06
C LEU A 85 -5.10 11.43 -0.45
N THR A 86 -6.15 10.73 -0.02
CA THR A 86 -7.52 10.98 -0.49
C THR A 86 -8.48 11.19 0.67
N HIS A 87 -9.73 11.51 0.34
CA HIS A 87 -10.81 11.60 1.30
C HIS A 87 -11.00 10.28 2.09
N GLU A 88 -10.69 9.13 1.48
CA GLU A 88 -10.82 7.80 2.08
C GLU A 88 -9.68 7.45 3.06
N THR A 89 -8.63 8.28 3.20
CA THR A 89 -7.48 7.96 4.07
C THR A 89 -7.88 7.60 5.51
N LEU A 90 -8.83 8.33 6.11
CA LEU A 90 -9.34 8.01 7.44
C LEU A 90 -10.15 6.71 7.46
N LEU A 91 -10.88 6.41 6.37
CA LEU A 91 -11.58 5.15 6.21
C LEU A 91 -10.58 3.99 6.18
N TRP A 92 -9.49 4.09 5.42
CA TRP A 92 -8.44 3.08 5.35
C TRP A 92 -7.78 2.80 6.69
N LYS A 93 -7.48 3.85 7.45
CA LYS A 93 -6.97 3.71 8.82
C LYS A 93 -7.96 2.98 9.73
N ALA A 94 -9.25 3.35 9.67
CA ALA A 94 -10.27 2.74 10.50
C ALA A 94 -10.55 1.27 10.13
N LEU A 95 -10.65 0.96 8.84
CA LEU A 95 -10.95 -0.40 8.36
C LEU A 95 -9.78 -1.36 8.60
N ASN A 96 -8.53 -0.88 8.56
CA ASN A 96 -7.35 -1.67 8.89
C ASN A 96 -7.07 -1.68 10.40
N TYR A 97 -8.11 -1.97 11.19
CA TYR A 97 -8.05 -1.96 12.66
C TYR A 97 -7.01 -2.95 13.18
N HIS A 98 -6.10 -2.51 14.06
CA HIS A 98 -4.91 -3.25 14.52
C HIS A 98 -3.88 -3.61 13.43
N GLY A 99 -4.08 -3.19 12.19
CA GLY A 99 -3.08 -3.24 11.15
C GLY A 99 -2.18 -2.01 11.14
N ARG A 100 -1.28 -2.00 10.16
CA ARG A 100 -0.42 -0.85 9.85
C ARG A 100 -0.90 -0.26 8.53
N THR A 101 -1.31 1.00 8.53
CA THR A 101 -1.65 1.74 7.31
C THR A 101 -0.63 2.86 7.13
N VAL A 102 0.03 2.90 5.97
CA VAL A 102 0.96 3.96 5.59
C VAL A 102 0.48 4.58 4.30
N VAL A 103 0.50 5.91 4.23
CA VAL A 103 0.11 6.69 3.06
C VAL A 103 1.33 7.40 2.49
N VAL A 104 1.41 7.47 1.16
CA VAL A 104 2.45 8.14 0.41
C VAL A 104 1.82 9.20 -0.48
N GLU A 105 2.34 10.41 -0.52
CA GLU A 105 1.70 11.57 -1.16
C GLU A 105 2.69 12.41 -1.97
N GLU A 106 2.30 12.91 -3.15
CA GLU A 106 3.16 13.74 -3.99
C GLU A 106 3.41 15.16 -3.42
N ASN A 107 2.45 15.69 -2.65
CA ASN A 107 2.53 17.05 -2.12
C ASN A 107 3.00 17.07 -0.67
N ARG A 108 4.30 17.35 -0.47
CA ARG A 108 4.92 17.46 0.86
C ARG A 108 4.21 18.38 1.86
N TYR A 109 3.59 19.46 1.39
CA TYR A 109 2.89 20.38 2.29
C TYR A 109 1.55 19.80 2.72
N TYR A 110 0.89 19.08 1.82
CA TYR A 110 -0.36 18.40 2.12
C TYR A 110 -0.14 17.19 3.04
N ALA A 111 0.92 16.41 2.79
CA ALA A 111 1.35 15.33 3.68
C ALA A 111 1.60 15.85 5.10
N ALA A 112 2.46 16.85 5.26
CA ALA A 112 2.79 17.43 6.57
C ALA A 112 1.56 18.02 7.29
N TYR A 113 0.68 18.70 6.55
CA TYR A 113 -0.57 19.23 7.10
C TYR A 113 -1.50 18.11 7.60
N PHE A 114 -1.59 17.02 6.85
CA PHE A 114 -2.45 15.90 7.22
C PHE A 114 -1.92 15.15 8.45
N GLU A 115 -0.59 14.94 8.56
CA GLU A 115 0.02 14.36 9.76
C GLU A 115 -0.20 15.24 11.00
N GLU A 116 -0.15 16.57 10.86
CA GLU A 116 -0.44 17.48 11.98
C GLU A 116 -1.90 17.32 12.47
N LEU A 117 -2.83 17.12 11.54
CA LEU A 117 -4.25 16.94 11.86
C LEU A 117 -4.58 15.53 12.38
N HIS A 118 -3.85 14.53 11.91
CA HIS A 118 -4.07 13.10 12.17
C HIS A 118 -2.76 12.40 12.57
N PRO A 119 -2.22 12.66 13.78
CA PRO A 119 -0.91 12.18 14.20
C PRO A 119 -0.82 10.66 14.40
N ASP A 120 -1.93 9.94 14.27
CA ASP A 120 -2.00 8.48 14.33
C ASP A 120 -1.89 7.80 12.95
N ILE A 121 -1.73 8.57 11.87
CA ILE A 121 -1.56 8.08 10.50
C ILE A 121 -0.14 8.40 10.03
N ASP A 122 0.58 7.38 9.59
CA ASP A 122 1.89 7.54 8.96
C ASP A 122 1.68 8.06 7.53
N VAL A 123 2.10 9.29 7.24
CA VAL A 123 2.03 9.87 5.88
C VAL A 123 3.42 10.34 5.47
N PHE A 124 3.91 9.91 4.31
CA PHE A 124 5.21 10.32 3.80
C PHE A 124 5.06 11.00 2.45
N ASP A 125 5.86 12.02 2.19
CA ASP A 125 5.98 12.59 0.86
C ASP A 125 6.99 11.83 0.00
N VAL A 126 6.71 11.72 -1.30
CA VAL A 126 7.65 11.21 -2.30
C VAL A 126 7.64 12.09 -3.53
N GLN A 127 8.73 12.06 -4.28
CA GLN A 127 8.87 12.77 -5.52
C GLN A 127 8.58 11.87 -6.72
N TYR A 128 7.47 12.15 -7.41
CA TYR A 128 7.20 11.55 -8.71
C TYR A 128 7.93 12.33 -9.81
N THR A 129 8.91 11.70 -10.45
CA THR A 129 9.75 12.33 -11.47
C THR A 129 9.29 12.06 -12.90
N SER A 130 8.36 11.13 -13.11
CA SER A 130 7.75 10.83 -14.42
C SER A 130 6.57 11.76 -14.71
N ARG A 131 6.29 12.00 -16.00
CA ARG A 131 5.02 12.60 -16.45
C ARG A 131 4.13 11.58 -17.13
N ALA A 132 2.81 11.80 -17.10
CA ALA A 132 1.85 10.88 -17.70
C ALA A 132 2.07 10.69 -19.21
N GLY A 133 2.47 11.76 -19.91
CA GLY A 133 2.80 11.74 -21.34
C GLY A 133 4.08 10.98 -21.70
N GLU A 134 4.92 10.63 -20.73
CA GLU A 134 6.18 9.90 -20.94
C GLU A 134 6.02 8.37 -20.89
N MET A 135 4.77 7.88 -20.75
CA MET A 135 4.45 6.46 -20.54
C MET A 135 5.19 5.54 -21.52
N ASP A 136 5.04 5.78 -22.82
CA ASP A 136 5.57 4.88 -23.85
C ASP A 136 7.10 4.77 -23.79
N GLU A 137 7.78 5.90 -23.55
CA GLU A 137 9.23 5.96 -23.40
C GLU A 137 9.69 5.22 -22.14
N LEU A 138 8.99 5.43 -21.02
CA LEU A 138 9.31 4.77 -19.75
C LEU A 138 9.11 3.26 -19.82
N LEU A 139 8.04 2.79 -20.48
CA LEU A 139 7.80 1.37 -20.70
C LEU A 139 8.86 0.74 -21.61
N ALA A 140 9.24 1.43 -22.69
CA ALA A 140 10.31 0.96 -23.57
C ALA A 140 11.64 0.83 -22.82
N SER A 141 12.01 1.85 -22.03
CA SER A 141 13.21 1.84 -21.20
C SER A 141 13.17 0.74 -20.13
N ALA A 142 12.03 0.56 -19.46
CA ALA A 142 11.87 -0.50 -18.46
C ALA A 142 12.03 -1.90 -19.05
N ARG A 143 11.50 -2.14 -20.25
CA ARG A 143 11.66 -3.42 -20.97
C ARG A 143 13.11 -3.68 -21.37
N GLU A 144 13.82 -2.67 -21.85
CA GLU A 144 15.25 -2.77 -22.18
C GLU A 144 16.09 -3.09 -20.94
N LEU A 145 15.78 -2.45 -19.82
CA LEU A 145 16.48 -2.61 -18.55
C LEU A 145 15.91 -3.74 -17.67
N ALA A 146 14.96 -4.54 -18.16
CA ALA A 146 14.27 -5.57 -17.38
C ALA A 146 15.20 -6.66 -16.83
N ARG A 147 16.36 -6.88 -17.49
CA ARG A 147 17.40 -7.81 -17.02
C ARG A 147 18.46 -7.17 -16.13
N GLN A 148 18.35 -5.87 -15.85
CA GLN A 148 19.32 -5.07 -15.10
C GLN A 148 18.62 -4.32 -13.95
N GLU A 149 18.23 -3.07 -14.19
CA GLU A 149 17.74 -2.14 -13.18
C GLU A 149 16.20 -2.18 -13.01
N CYS A 150 15.44 -2.55 -14.05
CA CYS A 150 13.96 -2.56 -13.98
C CYS A 150 13.38 -3.97 -13.78
N ARG A 151 13.91 -4.71 -12.79
CA ARG A 151 13.53 -6.10 -12.50
C ARG A 151 12.27 -6.21 -11.62
N PRO A 152 11.51 -7.33 -11.70
CA PRO A 152 10.37 -7.60 -10.82
C PRO A 152 10.76 -7.81 -9.36
N VAL A 153 11.98 -8.28 -9.09
CA VAL A 153 12.53 -8.42 -7.74
C VAL A 153 13.85 -7.67 -7.69
N GLN A 154 13.88 -6.57 -6.94
CA GLN A 154 15.03 -5.67 -6.88
C GLN A 154 15.05 -4.82 -5.61
N ASN A 155 16.17 -4.14 -5.37
CA ASN A 155 16.29 -3.16 -4.30
C ASN A 155 15.89 -1.77 -4.83
N LEU A 156 14.67 -1.34 -4.50
CA LEU A 156 14.13 -0.05 -4.93
C LEU A 156 14.92 1.14 -4.37
N LEU A 157 15.49 1.05 -3.16
CA LEU A 157 16.24 2.14 -2.52
C LEU A 157 17.49 2.56 -3.33
N PHE A 158 18.07 1.62 -4.08
CA PHE A 158 19.26 1.88 -4.91
C PHE A 158 19.00 1.58 -6.39
N SER A 159 17.72 1.61 -6.80
CA SER A 159 17.36 1.36 -8.19
C SER A 159 17.62 2.59 -9.04
N GLU A 160 18.26 2.38 -10.20
CA GLU A 160 18.41 3.38 -11.26
C GLU A 160 17.26 3.31 -12.29
N CYS A 161 16.27 2.44 -12.06
CA CYS A 161 15.08 2.39 -12.91
C CYS A 161 14.26 3.66 -12.75
N ARG A 162 13.99 4.38 -13.84
CA ARG A 162 13.19 5.62 -13.84
C ARG A 162 11.76 5.46 -13.29
N LEU A 163 11.27 4.22 -13.20
CA LEU A 163 9.97 3.89 -12.63
C LEU A 163 10.01 3.56 -11.13
N ALA A 164 11.19 3.38 -10.54
CA ALA A 164 11.33 3.06 -9.12
C ALA A 164 11.19 4.31 -8.25
N ILE A 165 10.35 4.23 -7.22
CA ILE A 165 10.31 5.23 -6.15
C ILE A 165 11.41 4.87 -5.13
N ASN A 166 12.52 5.59 -5.16
CA ASN A 166 13.72 5.33 -4.37
C ASN A 166 13.90 6.27 -3.15
N ASP A 167 12.91 7.11 -2.87
CA ASP A 167 12.89 8.09 -1.78
C ASP A 167 11.86 7.78 -0.68
N LEU A 168 11.31 6.56 -0.63
CA LEU A 168 10.52 6.11 0.52
C LEU A 168 11.43 6.00 1.77
N PRO A 169 10.89 6.19 2.98
CA PRO A 169 11.59 5.85 4.22
C PRO A 169 12.18 4.43 4.16
N ASN A 170 13.48 4.28 4.46
CA ASN A 170 14.23 3.03 4.26
C ASN A 170 13.52 1.77 4.77
N HIS A 171 12.85 1.87 5.92
CA HIS A 171 12.18 0.74 6.55
C HIS A 171 10.96 0.24 5.75
N MET A 172 10.37 1.05 4.86
CA MET A 172 9.20 0.69 4.05
C MET A 172 9.53 -0.29 2.92
N TYR A 173 10.77 -0.28 2.42
CA TYR A 173 11.24 -1.28 1.45
C TYR A 173 11.34 -2.69 2.02
N ASP A 174 11.44 -2.79 3.35
CA ASP A 174 11.59 -4.05 4.07
C ASP A 174 10.26 -4.61 4.60
N VAL A 175 9.15 -3.88 4.44
CA VAL A 175 7.83 -4.29 4.89
C VAL A 175 7.22 -5.30 3.91
N ASP A 176 6.77 -6.42 4.44
CA ASP A 176 5.98 -7.41 3.72
C ASP A 176 4.53 -6.91 3.60
N TRP A 177 4.26 -6.04 2.61
CA TRP A 177 2.93 -5.45 2.37
C TRP A 177 1.89 -6.51 2.00
N ASP A 178 0.71 -6.49 2.63
CA ASP A 178 -0.37 -7.45 2.36
C ASP A 178 -1.39 -6.88 1.38
N VAL A 179 -1.62 -5.57 1.49
CA VAL A 179 -2.47 -4.80 0.59
C VAL A 179 -1.71 -3.55 0.14
N ILE A 180 -1.81 -3.23 -1.15
CA ILE A 180 -1.32 -1.99 -1.72
C ILE A 180 -2.45 -1.36 -2.51
N LEU A 181 -2.77 -0.09 -2.26
CA LEU A 181 -3.69 0.71 -3.05
C LEU A 181 -2.90 1.76 -3.80
N VAL A 182 -3.02 1.77 -5.12
CA VAL A 182 -2.46 2.79 -6.00
C VAL A 182 -3.59 3.76 -6.36
N ASP A 183 -3.66 4.86 -5.62
CA ASP A 183 -4.58 5.98 -5.83
C ASP A 183 -3.87 7.35 -5.96
N GLY A 184 -2.59 7.32 -6.29
CA GLY A 184 -1.74 8.50 -6.42
C GLY A 184 -0.52 8.22 -7.29
N PRO A 185 0.05 9.24 -7.95
CA PRO A 185 -0.38 10.64 -7.94
C PRO A 185 -1.66 10.88 -8.75
N ARG A 186 -2.21 12.11 -8.71
CA ARG A 186 -3.49 12.44 -9.38
C ARG A 186 -3.55 12.14 -10.88
N GLY A 187 -2.46 12.35 -11.63
CA GLY A 187 -2.42 12.04 -13.07
C GLY A 187 -3.25 12.97 -13.97
N GLU A 188 -3.51 14.22 -13.55
CA GLU A 188 -4.31 15.16 -14.35
C GLU A 188 -3.52 15.77 -15.52
N GLY A 189 -3.59 15.12 -16.68
CA GLY A 189 -3.01 15.60 -17.94
C GLY A 189 -1.58 15.12 -18.20
N ALA A 190 -1.13 15.29 -19.44
CA ALA A 190 0.13 14.70 -19.91
C ALA A 190 1.38 15.21 -19.19
N GLU A 191 1.36 16.45 -18.69
CA GLU A 191 2.50 17.09 -18.01
C GLU A 191 2.54 16.79 -16.51
N ALA A 192 1.44 16.30 -15.93
CA ALA A 192 1.36 15.96 -14.52
C ALA A 192 2.01 14.60 -14.25
N PRO A 193 2.47 14.34 -13.01
CA PRO A 193 2.90 13.00 -12.63
C PRO A 193 1.80 11.96 -12.82
N GLY A 194 2.13 10.87 -13.51
CA GLY A 194 1.25 9.72 -13.71
C GLY A 194 1.55 8.57 -12.74
N ARG A 195 0.67 7.55 -12.71
CA ARG A 195 0.77 6.42 -11.78
C ARG A 195 1.76 5.32 -12.16
N MET A 196 2.54 5.50 -13.24
CA MET A 196 3.53 4.51 -13.70
C MET A 196 4.48 4.10 -12.59
N MET A 197 5.06 5.07 -11.87
CA MET A 197 6.02 4.81 -10.79
C MET A 197 5.37 4.07 -9.62
N SER A 198 4.15 4.47 -9.21
CA SER A 198 3.40 3.81 -8.13
C SER A 198 3.03 2.37 -8.50
N ILE A 199 2.57 2.12 -9.73
CA ILE A 199 2.21 0.78 -10.21
C ILE A 199 3.43 -0.13 -10.30
N PHE A 200 4.54 0.36 -10.88
CA PHE A 200 5.80 -0.36 -10.93
C PHE A 200 6.31 -0.71 -9.52
N THR A 201 6.36 0.28 -8.64
CA THR A 201 6.83 0.12 -7.26
C THR A 201 5.94 -0.86 -6.48
N ALA A 202 4.61 -0.78 -6.62
CA ALA A 202 3.68 -1.74 -6.05
C ALA A 202 3.96 -3.17 -6.55
N GLY A 203 4.19 -3.32 -7.85
CA GLY A 203 4.52 -4.60 -8.47
C GLY A 203 5.83 -5.20 -7.95
N VAL A 204 6.85 -4.37 -7.73
CA VAL A 204 8.15 -4.80 -7.17
C VAL A 204 8.03 -5.14 -5.69
N LEU A 205 7.38 -4.30 -4.89
CA LEU A 205 7.17 -4.54 -3.45
C LEU A 205 6.38 -5.83 -3.22
N ALA A 206 5.29 -6.04 -3.98
CA ALA A 206 4.47 -7.24 -3.88
C ALA A 206 5.27 -8.53 -4.18
N ARG A 207 6.21 -8.47 -5.12
CA ARG A 207 7.02 -9.63 -5.55
C ARG A 207 8.26 -9.85 -4.69
N SER A 208 8.76 -8.79 -4.05
CA SER A 208 9.98 -8.81 -3.24
C SER A 208 9.75 -9.21 -1.78
N LYS A 209 8.53 -9.60 -1.41
CA LYS A 209 8.20 -10.06 -0.05
C LYS A 209 9.15 -11.15 0.43
N LYS A 210 9.65 -10.98 1.65
CA LYS A 210 10.55 -11.91 2.33
C LYS A 210 9.76 -13.09 2.89
N VAL A 211 8.64 -12.79 3.55
CA VAL A 211 7.78 -13.76 4.21
C VAL A 211 6.31 -13.49 3.84
N GLY A 212 5.50 -14.53 3.89
CA GLY A 212 4.05 -14.42 3.70
C GLY A 212 3.56 -14.90 2.33
N GLY A 213 2.29 -14.62 2.08
CA GLY A 213 1.56 -15.05 0.89
C GLY A 213 1.47 -13.97 -0.18
N LYS A 214 0.39 -14.05 -0.97
CA LYS A 214 0.08 -13.11 -2.05
C LYS A 214 -0.19 -11.71 -1.51
N THR A 215 0.02 -10.71 -2.35
CA THR A 215 -0.28 -9.30 -2.07
C THR A 215 -1.48 -8.89 -2.90
N HIS A 216 -2.46 -8.25 -2.27
CA HIS A 216 -3.57 -7.63 -2.98
C HIS A 216 -3.13 -6.25 -3.45
N VAL A 217 -3.15 -6.00 -4.77
CA VAL A 217 -2.82 -4.69 -5.34
C VAL A 217 -4.07 -4.13 -6.00
N PHE A 218 -4.51 -2.97 -5.55
CA PHE A 218 -5.64 -2.24 -6.13
C PHE A 218 -5.11 -1.06 -6.93
N VAL A 219 -5.64 -0.84 -8.12
CA VAL A 219 -5.31 0.33 -8.96
C VAL A 219 -6.60 1.06 -9.28
N HIS A 220 -6.72 2.30 -8.78
CA HIS A 220 -7.88 3.16 -9.02
C HIS A 220 -7.70 3.99 -10.30
N ASP A 221 -8.79 4.54 -10.83
CA ASP A 221 -8.91 5.15 -12.16
C ASP A 221 -8.44 4.23 -13.30
N TYR A 222 -8.72 2.93 -13.20
CA TYR A 222 -8.28 1.91 -14.15
C TYR A 222 -8.89 2.05 -15.56
N TYR A 223 -9.69 3.07 -15.82
CA TYR A 223 -10.25 3.34 -17.15
C TYR A 223 -9.27 4.16 -18.00
N ARG A 224 -8.23 4.72 -17.38
CA ARG A 224 -7.17 5.50 -18.02
C ARG A 224 -6.09 4.57 -18.58
N ASP A 225 -5.51 4.96 -19.72
CA ASP A 225 -4.51 4.16 -20.44
C ASP A 225 -3.26 3.86 -19.59
N VAL A 226 -2.82 4.82 -18.78
CA VAL A 226 -1.65 4.68 -17.91
C VAL A 226 -1.81 3.50 -16.97
N GLU A 227 -2.94 3.46 -16.28
CA GLU A 227 -3.26 2.44 -15.29
C GLU A 227 -3.45 1.06 -15.92
N GLN A 228 -4.15 0.98 -17.06
CA GLN A 228 -4.35 -0.28 -17.77
C GLN A 228 -3.04 -0.86 -18.29
N ILE A 229 -2.28 -0.05 -19.03
CA ILE A 229 -1.06 -0.53 -19.69
C ILE A 229 0.02 -0.86 -18.66
N CYS A 230 0.20 -0.01 -17.63
CA CYS A 230 1.17 -0.31 -16.58
C CYS A 230 0.71 -1.45 -15.67
N GLY A 231 -0.60 -1.59 -15.44
CA GLY A 231 -1.18 -2.73 -14.74
C GLY A 231 -0.88 -4.04 -15.45
N ASP A 232 -1.13 -4.09 -16.76
CA ASP A 232 -0.83 -5.27 -17.58
C ASP A 232 0.68 -5.55 -17.68
N GLU A 233 1.53 -4.52 -17.74
CA GLU A 233 2.99 -4.70 -17.82
C GLU A 233 3.62 -5.16 -16.50
N PHE A 234 3.21 -4.57 -15.36
CA PHE A 234 3.92 -4.73 -14.08
C PHE A 234 3.15 -5.52 -13.03
N LEU A 235 1.81 -5.56 -13.10
CA LEU A 235 0.98 -6.39 -12.21
C LEU A 235 0.50 -7.66 -12.90
N CYS A 236 0.49 -7.66 -14.24
CA CYS A 236 0.19 -8.77 -15.13
C CYS A 236 -1.29 -9.13 -15.17
N GLY A 237 -1.87 -9.14 -16.37
CA GLY A 237 -3.28 -9.46 -16.58
C GLY A 237 -3.68 -10.84 -16.06
N GLU A 238 -2.75 -11.82 -16.01
CA GLU A 238 -3.00 -13.12 -15.38
C GLU A 238 -3.24 -13.07 -13.86
N ASN A 239 -2.87 -11.98 -13.20
CA ASN A 239 -3.10 -11.76 -11.78
C ASN A 239 -4.35 -10.91 -11.50
N LEU A 240 -5.04 -10.42 -12.54
CA LEU A 240 -6.27 -9.63 -12.40
C LEU A 240 -7.42 -10.51 -11.91
N VAL A 241 -7.98 -10.17 -10.75
CA VAL A 241 -9.11 -10.87 -10.12
C VAL A 241 -10.44 -10.26 -10.54
N GLU A 242 -10.54 -8.94 -10.49
CA GLU A 242 -11.72 -8.20 -10.91
C GLU A 242 -11.39 -6.77 -11.36
N ALA A 243 -12.24 -6.21 -12.21
CA ALA A 243 -12.22 -4.80 -12.58
C ALA A 243 -13.64 -4.23 -12.40
N ILE A 244 -13.81 -3.38 -11.40
CA ILE A 244 -15.12 -2.84 -10.98
C ILE A 244 -15.43 -1.63 -11.85
N ASN A 245 -16.34 -1.82 -12.81
CA ASN A 245 -16.80 -0.79 -13.76
C ASN A 245 -15.67 -0.09 -14.53
N GLY A 246 -14.49 -0.72 -14.62
CA GLY A 246 -13.28 -0.09 -15.14
C GLY A 246 -12.65 0.98 -14.24
N MET A 247 -13.21 1.29 -13.06
CA MET A 247 -12.66 2.30 -12.15
C MET A 247 -11.60 1.72 -11.22
N LEU A 248 -11.84 0.54 -10.65
CA LEU A 248 -10.92 -0.11 -9.72
C LEU A 248 -10.55 -1.50 -10.22
N ALA A 249 -9.27 -1.74 -10.48
CA ALA A 249 -8.74 -3.08 -10.74
C ALA A 249 -8.18 -3.68 -9.47
N HIS A 250 -8.46 -4.97 -9.24
CA HIS A 250 -7.92 -5.75 -8.14
C HIS A 250 -7.05 -6.87 -8.69
N PHE A 251 -5.75 -6.81 -8.40
CA PHE A 251 -4.77 -7.84 -8.70
C PHE A 251 -4.39 -8.61 -7.43
N VAL A 252 -4.04 -9.88 -7.59
CA VAL A 252 -3.43 -10.69 -6.54
C VAL A 252 -2.08 -11.20 -7.01
N VAL A 253 -1.02 -10.55 -6.54
CA VAL A 253 0.35 -10.75 -7.02
C VAL A 253 1.10 -11.68 -6.08
N GLU A 254 1.73 -12.72 -6.63
CA GLU A 254 2.54 -13.67 -5.88
C GLU A 254 3.99 -13.18 -5.76
N ARG A 255 4.69 -13.63 -4.70
CA ARG A 255 6.13 -13.42 -4.58
C ARG A 255 6.87 -14.07 -5.76
N MET A 256 8.03 -13.53 -6.10
CA MET A 256 8.90 -14.12 -7.12
C MET A 256 10.31 -14.36 -6.58
N GLU A 257 11.04 -15.27 -7.22
CA GLU A 257 12.43 -15.52 -6.88
C GLU A 257 13.33 -14.41 -7.43
N LYS A 258 14.46 -14.15 -6.74
CA LYS A 258 15.36 -13.01 -7.01
C LYS A 258 15.99 -12.99 -8.40
N ASP A 259 16.04 -14.13 -9.07
CA ASP A 259 16.54 -14.34 -10.43
C ASP A 259 15.45 -14.22 -11.50
N SER A 260 14.26 -13.75 -11.12
CA SER A 260 13.20 -13.41 -12.08
C SER A 260 13.50 -12.08 -12.77
N PHE A 261 13.42 -12.08 -14.11
CA PHE A 261 13.68 -10.90 -14.95
C PHE A 261 12.47 -10.44 -15.78
N GLN A 262 11.36 -11.17 -15.71
CA GLN A 262 10.12 -10.86 -16.40
C GLN A 262 9.02 -10.70 -15.35
N PHE A 263 8.23 -9.64 -15.45
CA PHE A 263 7.10 -9.42 -14.54
C PHE A 263 5.99 -10.45 -14.75
N CYS A 264 5.67 -10.71 -16.01
CA CYS A 264 4.54 -11.54 -16.44
C CYS A 264 5.03 -12.78 -17.15
N ARG A 265 4.23 -13.84 -17.10
CA ARG A 265 4.56 -15.09 -17.79
C ARG A 265 4.44 -14.85 -19.30
N GLU A 266 5.39 -15.41 -20.06
CA GLU A 266 5.30 -15.38 -21.51
C GLU A 266 3.98 -16.01 -21.94
N GLN A 267 3.11 -15.20 -22.54
CA GLN A 267 1.92 -15.71 -23.20
C GLN A 267 2.38 -16.47 -24.44
N ASN A 268 2.59 -17.78 -24.31
CA ASN A 268 2.81 -18.64 -25.46
C ASN A 268 1.59 -18.54 -26.39
N GLY A 269 1.71 -17.72 -27.45
CA GLY A 269 0.97 -17.80 -28.71
C GLY A 269 -0.52 -17.42 -28.74
N THR A 270 -1.18 -17.13 -27.61
CA THR A 270 -2.64 -16.92 -27.62
C THR A 270 -3.08 -15.48 -27.88
N ALA A 271 -2.37 -14.46 -27.36
CA ALA A 271 -2.68 -13.06 -27.68
C ALA A 271 -2.35 -12.68 -29.14
N ALA A 272 -1.27 -13.22 -29.71
CA ALA A 272 -0.93 -13.01 -31.12
C ALA A 272 -2.00 -13.61 -32.06
N ALA A 273 -2.61 -14.74 -31.69
CA ALA A 273 -3.70 -15.35 -32.44
C ALA A 273 -5.02 -14.56 -32.32
N ALA A 274 -5.32 -14.01 -31.13
CA ALA A 274 -6.50 -13.18 -30.91
C ALA A 274 -6.40 -11.83 -31.67
N ALA A 275 -5.23 -11.21 -31.69
CA ALA A 275 -4.98 -9.98 -32.44
C ALA A 275 -4.96 -10.21 -33.96
N ALA A 276 -4.49 -11.37 -34.43
CA ALA A 276 -4.56 -11.75 -35.84
C ALA A 276 -6.00 -12.06 -36.30
N ALA A 277 -6.79 -12.76 -35.46
CA ALA A 277 -8.18 -13.09 -35.75
C ALA A 277 -9.08 -11.84 -35.83
N ALA A 278 -8.82 -10.83 -35.00
CA ALA A 278 -9.50 -9.54 -35.05
C ALA A 278 -9.16 -8.70 -36.30
N ARG A 279 -8.00 -8.95 -36.94
CA ARG A 279 -7.55 -8.26 -38.16
C ARG A 279 -7.98 -8.96 -39.45
N SER A 280 -8.32 -10.24 -39.40
CA SER A 280 -8.79 -11.03 -40.56
C SER A 280 -10.31 -11.05 -40.73
N GLY A 281 -11.06 -10.32 -39.89
CA GLY A 281 -12.52 -10.25 -39.90
C GLY A 281 -13.12 -9.02 -40.59
N LEU A 282 -12.37 -8.34 -41.47
CA LEU A 282 -12.82 -7.24 -42.32
C LEU A 282 -12.68 -7.60 -43.80
#